data_AF-A0AAU7LT51-F1
#
_entry.id   AF-A0AAU7LT51-F1
#
_cell.length_a   1.000
_cell.length_b   1.000
_cell.length_c   1.000
_cell.angle_alpha   90.00
_cell.angle_beta   90.00
_cell.angle_gamma   90.00
#
_symmetry.space_group_name_H-M   'P 1'
#
loop_
_entity.id
_entity.type
_entity.pdbx_description
1 polymer ?
#
loop_
_entity_poly.entity_id
_entity_poly.type
_entity_poly.pdbx_seq_one_letter_code
_entity_poly.pdbx_strand_id
1 'polypeptide(L)'
;MKPSLSVMGLVLVVAAASVACDKIKPPMPELQKSPATSGQASPQEGERTAFAQAAQKELDKLKVTIAEFKAKAEASGAQTKARLGEEVKKLEADLGEAEQRLTELKAATVESWNQLKESFSSSLEKLKSGIESFRKKAA
;
A
#
# COMPACT_ATOMS: atom_id res chain seq x y z
N MET A 1 5.58 -31.57 -31.05
CA MET A 1 7.05 -31.63 -31.07
C MET A 1 7.53 -30.90 -32.31
N LYS A 2 8.21 -29.77 -32.15
CA LYS A 2 8.80 -28.98 -33.25
C LYS A 2 10.22 -28.57 -32.81
N PRO A 3 11.25 -28.79 -33.65
CA PRO A 3 12.65 -28.80 -33.23
C PRO A 3 13.28 -27.41 -33.23
N SER A 4 14.23 -27.23 -32.31
CA SER A 4 15.21 -26.14 -32.27
C SER A 4 16.30 -26.34 -33.33
N LEU A 5 16.79 -25.25 -33.91
CA LEU A 5 18.19 -24.98 -34.29
C LEU A 5 18.23 -23.86 -35.34
N SER A 6 18.90 -22.75 -35.04
CA SER A 6 19.77 -22.09 -36.04
C SER A 6 20.67 -21.06 -35.36
N VAL A 7 21.95 -21.42 -35.28
CA VAL A 7 23.10 -20.54 -35.00
C VAL A 7 23.72 -20.19 -36.35
N MET A 8 23.91 -18.90 -36.64
CA MET A 8 25.07 -18.28 -37.32
C MET A 8 24.67 -16.98 -38.02
N GLY A 9 25.47 -15.93 -37.81
CA GLY A 9 25.35 -14.67 -38.54
C GLY A 9 26.32 -13.60 -38.05
N LEU A 10 27.61 -13.83 -38.33
CA LEU A 10 28.74 -12.90 -38.21
C LEU A 10 28.59 -11.66 -39.12
N VAL A 11 29.28 -10.55 -38.78
CA VAL A 11 29.94 -9.49 -39.61
C VAL A 11 29.63 -8.10 -38.98
N LEU A 12 30.53 -7.39 -38.25
CA LEU A 12 31.89 -6.84 -38.48
C LEU A 12 31.89 -5.56 -39.35
N VAL A 13 32.22 -4.40 -38.76
CA VAL A 13 32.82 -3.16 -39.34
C VAL A 13 32.92 -2.13 -38.19
N VAL A 14 33.91 -1.25 -37.99
CA VAL A 14 35.34 -1.09 -38.32
C VAL A 14 35.77 0.12 -37.45
N ALA A 15 36.99 0.12 -36.91
CA ALA A 15 37.54 1.21 -36.11
C ALA A 15 38.01 2.41 -36.98
N ALA A 16 37.96 3.62 -36.44
CA ALA A 16 38.89 4.70 -36.79
C ALA A 16 38.99 5.73 -35.64
N ALA A 17 40.21 5.89 -35.13
CA ALA A 17 40.59 6.85 -34.10
C ALA A 17 41.01 8.20 -34.72
N SER A 18 40.80 9.30 -34.00
CA SER A 18 41.49 10.60 -34.15
C SER A 18 40.99 11.54 -33.03
N VAL A 19 41.73 12.41 -32.33
CA VAL A 19 43.13 12.84 -32.23
C VAL A 19 43.31 13.41 -30.81
N ALA A 20 44.54 13.37 -30.28
CA ALA A 20 45.00 13.87 -28.99
C ALA A 20 45.15 15.41 -28.84
N CYS A 21 45.13 15.89 -27.59
CA CYS A 21 45.86 17.03 -26.94
C CYS A 21 45.00 17.56 -25.77
N ASP A 22 45.46 17.97 -24.56
CA ASP A 22 46.76 18.12 -23.89
C ASP A 22 46.46 18.35 -22.37
N LYS A 23 47.41 18.03 -21.46
CA LYS A 23 47.55 18.50 -20.05
C LYS A 23 46.59 18.06 -18.90
N ILE A 24 47.07 17.08 -18.12
CA ILE A 24 47.22 17.01 -16.63
C ILE A 24 46.10 17.60 -15.72
N LYS A 25 45.38 16.72 -14.98
CA LYS A 25 44.81 16.96 -13.63
C LYS A 25 44.51 15.59 -12.92
N PRO A 26 44.63 15.43 -11.58
CA PRO A 26 44.94 14.17 -10.89
C PRO A 26 43.73 13.23 -10.70
N PRO A 27 43.91 11.95 -10.30
CA PRO A 27 42.82 11.00 -10.14
C PRO A 27 41.93 11.42 -8.96
N MET A 28 40.69 11.84 -9.26
CA MET A 28 39.65 11.91 -8.24
C MET A 28 39.07 10.51 -8.05
N PRO A 29 38.85 10.04 -6.81
CA PRO A 29 38.11 8.81 -6.57
C PRO A 29 36.73 8.92 -7.22
N GLU A 30 36.38 7.89 -7.97
CA GLU A 30 35.07 7.72 -8.57
C GLU A 30 34.05 7.63 -7.43
N LEU A 31 33.51 8.79 -7.06
CA LEU A 31 32.33 8.89 -6.23
C LEU A 31 31.19 8.38 -7.09
N GLN A 32 31.01 7.06 -7.07
CA GLN A 32 29.95 6.35 -7.77
C GLN A 32 28.62 6.98 -7.38
N LYS A 33 28.14 7.76 -8.35
CA LYS A 33 26.80 8.31 -8.45
C LYS A 33 25.81 7.18 -8.15
N SER A 34 25.07 7.36 -7.06
CA SER A 34 23.93 6.53 -6.68
C SER A 34 23.12 6.15 -7.93
N PRO A 35 22.74 4.86 -8.10
CA PRO A 35 21.88 4.51 -9.21
C PRO A 35 20.56 5.23 -9.01
N ALA A 36 20.30 6.18 -9.91
CA ALA A 36 18.98 6.74 -10.10
C ALA A 36 18.04 5.59 -10.48
N THR A 37 17.00 5.44 -9.65
CA THR A 37 15.72 4.79 -9.93
C THR A 37 15.45 4.68 -11.43
N SER A 38 15.65 3.47 -11.95
CA SER A 38 15.11 3.07 -13.24
C SER A 38 13.63 2.76 -13.04
N GLY A 39 12.77 3.48 -13.75
CA GLY A 39 11.31 3.42 -13.66
C GLY A 39 10.72 2.13 -14.25
N GLN A 40 10.99 1.01 -13.61
CA GLN A 40 10.19 -0.21 -13.76
C GLN A 40 9.56 -0.53 -12.41
N ALA A 41 8.23 -0.39 -12.34
CA ALA A 41 7.44 -0.86 -11.22
C ALA A 41 7.76 -2.34 -11.03
N SER A 42 8.45 -2.67 -9.96
CA SER A 42 8.82 -4.06 -9.68
C SER A 42 7.53 -4.85 -9.35
N PRO A 43 7.46 -6.17 -9.58
CA PRO A 43 6.29 -6.98 -9.21
C PRO A 43 5.78 -6.71 -7.78
N GLN A 44 6.72 -6.45 -6.87
CA GLN A 44 6.48 -6.07 -5.48
C GLN A 44 5.74 -4.73 -5.31
N GLU A 45 5.86 -3.75 -6.20
CA GLU A 45 5.05 -2.50 -6.16
C GLU A 45 3.60 -2.74 -6.60
N GLY A 46 3.40 -3.63 -7.57
CA GLY A 46 2.07 -4.03 -8.02
C GLY A 46 1.26 -4.69 -6.91
N GLU A 47 1.87 -5.65 -6.20
CA GLU A 47 1.23 -6.35 -5.08
C GLU A 47 0.87 -5.40 -3.93
N ARG A 48 1.77 -4.48 -3.57
CA ARG A 48 1.54 -3.48 -2.51
C ARG A 48 0.39 -2.53 -2.86
N THR A 49 0.35 -2.09 -4.11
CA THR A 49 -0.72 -1.21 -4.62
C THR A 49 -2.07 -1.93 -4.62
N ALA A 50 -2.12 -3.17 -5.11
CA ALA A 50 -3.35 -3.97 -5.12
C ALA A 50 -3.87 -4.22 -3.70
N PHE A 51 -2.99 -4.53 -2.75
CA PHE A 51 -3.35 -4.66 -1.34
C PHE A 51 -3.96 -3.37 -0.79
N ALA A 52 -3.29 -2.22 -0.98
CA ALA A 52 -3.77 -0.94 -0.48
C ALA A 52 -5.12 -0.52 -1.07
N GLN A 53 -5.37 -0.82 -2.34
CA GLN A 53 -6.67 -0.58 -2.99
C GLN A 53 -7.77 -1.48 -2.44
N ALA A 54 -7.49 -2.77 -2.23
CA ALA A 54 -8.45 -3.69 -1.62
C ALA A 54 -8.79 -3.28 -0.18
N ALA A 55 -7.76 -2.92 0.60
CA ALA A 55 -7.91 -2.39 1.95
C ALA A 55 -8.77 -1.12 2.00
N GLN A 56 -8.56 -0.18 1.07
CA GLN A 56 -9.37 1.04 0.98
C GLN A 56 -10.85 0.71 0.74
N LYS A 57 -11.14 -0.15 -0.23
CA LYS A 57 -12.52 -0.56 -0.54
C LYS A 57 -13.20 -1.22 0.65
N GLU A 58 -12.48 -2.04 1.40
CA GLU A 58 -13.01 -2.65 2.61
C GLU A 58 -13.34 -1.59 3.67
N LEU A 59 -12.44 -0.63 3.94
CA LEU A 59 -12.73 0.48 4.86
C LEU A 59 -13.93 1.32 4.41
N ASP A 60 -14.05 1.60 3.11
CA ASP A 60 -15.19 2.35 2.56
C ASP A 60 -16.52 1.62 2.82
N LYS A 61 -16.53 0.29 2.64
CA LYS A 61 -17.71 -0.54 2.95
C LYS A 61 -18.05 -0.54 4.45
N LEU A 62 -17.04 -0.65 5.31
CA LEU A 62 -17.24 -0.62 6.76
C LEU A 62 -17.72 0.75 7.24
N LYS A 63 -17.22 1.83 6.64
CA LYS A 63 -17.68 3.21 6.87
C LYS A 63 -19.16 3.39 6.57
N VAL A 64 -19.62 2.87 5.43
CA VAL A 64 -21.06 2.87 5.10
C VAL A 64 -21.85 2.10 6.16
N THR A 65 -21.38 0.92 6.56
CA THR A 65 -22.05 0.11 7.60
C THR A 65 -22.17 0.87 8.93
N ILE A 66 -21.12 1.58 9.36
CA ILE A 66 -21.11 2.38 10.58
C ILE A 66 -22.08 3.57 10.47
N ALA A 67 -22.15 4.21 9.30
CA ALA A 67 -23.13 5.27 9.05
C ALA A 67 -24.58 4.77 9.15
N GLU A 68 -24.86 3.56 8.66
CA GLU A 68 -26.17 2.92 8.83
C GLU A 68 -26.49 2.63 10.30
N PHE A 69 -25.51 2.17 11.08
CA PHE A 69 -25.67 1.95 12.52
C PHE A 69 -25.94 3.24 13.27
N LYS A 70 -25.24 4.31 12.92
CA LYS A 70 -25.48 5.65 13.44
C LYS A 70 -26.92 6.10 13.16
N ALA A 71 -27.38 5.97 11.92
CA ALA A 71 -28.76 6.33 11.55
C ALA A 71 -29.80 5.51 12.35
N LYS A 72 -29.57 4.20 12.53
CA LYS A 72 -30.46 3.33 13.33
C LYS A 72 -30.48 3.74 14.81
N ALA A 73 -29.32 4.05 15.39
CA ALA A 73 -29.23 4.53 16.77
C ALA A 73 -29.98 5.86 16.94
N GLU A 74 -29.81 6.79 15.99
CA GLU A 74 -30.48 8.10 16.03
C GLU A 74 -32.00 8.01 15.89
N ALA A 75 -32.51 7.04 15.11
CA ALA A 75 -33.94 6.79 14.92
C ALA A 75 -34.58 5.99 16.08
N SER A 76 -33.79 5.51 17.05
CA SER A 76 -34.27 4.73 18.18
C SER A 76 -34.75 5.62 19.34
N GLY A 77 -35.50 5.03 20.29
CA GLY A 77 -35.90 5.73 21.52
C GLY A 77 -34.69 6.16 22.38
N ALA A 78 -34.88 7.15 23.25
CA ALA A 78 -33.80 7.86 23.96
C ALA A 78 -32.77 6.94 24.66
N GLN A 79 -33.24 5.90 25.37
CA GLN A 79 -32.35 4.96 26.06
C GLN A 79 -31.51 4.12 25.06
N THR A 80 -32.14 3.59 24.02
CA THR A 80 -31.44 2.82 22.98
C THR A 80 -30.47 3.68 22.20
N LYS A 81 -30.87 4.92 21.88
CA LYS A 81 -30.02 5.91 21.22
C LYS A 81 -28.75 6.20 22.04
N ALA A 82 -28.87 6.40 23.35
CA ALA A 82 -27.71 6.61 24.21
C ALA A 82 -26.77 5.40 24.18
N ARG A 83 -27.30 4.19 24.42
CA ARG A 83 -26.52 2.94 24.43
C ARG A 83 -25.82 2.66 23.09
N LEU A 84 -26.56 2.71 21.99
CA LEU A 84 -26.00 2.41 20.66
C LEU A 84 -25.12 3.55 20.16
N GLY A 85 -25.40 4.79 20.53
CA GLY A 85 -24.59 5.95 20.17
C GLY A 85 -23.17 5.88 20.74
N GLU A 86 -22.98 5.40 21.96
CA GLU A 86 -21.64 5.16 22.52
C GLU A 86 -20.87 4.08 21.75
N GLU A 87 -21.53 3.01 21.36
CA GLU A 87 -20.90 1.94 20.58
C GLU A 87 -20.54 2.42 19.17
N VAL A 88 -21.42 3.19 18.51
CA VAL A 88 -21.12 3.83 17.21
C VAL A 88 -19.89 4.73 17.30
N LYS A 89 -19.76 5.54 18.36
CA LYS A 89 -18.57 6.39 18.55
C LYS A 89 -17.28 5.59 18.65
N LYS A 90 -17.30 4.43 19.32
CA LYS A 90 -16.14 3.53 19.37
C LYS A 90 -15.79 3.01 17.99
N LEU A 91 -16.79 2.59 17.19
CA LEU A 91 -16.56 2.14 15.82
C LEU A 91 -16.04 3.25 14.91
N GLU A 92 -16.52 4.49 15.06
CA GLU A 92 -16.01 5.65 14.31
C GLU A 92 -14.53 5.92 14.66
N ALA A 93 -14.14 5.76 15.93
CA ALA A 93 -12.74 5.89 16.35
C ALA A 93 -11.85 4.76 15.80
N ASP A 94 -12.31 3.51 15.88
CA ASP A 94 -11.58 2.36 15.32
C ASP A 94 -11.45 2.45 13.79
N LEU A 95 -12.47 2.98 13.10
CA LEU A 95 -12.40 3.27 11.66
C LEU A 95 -11.31 4.32 11.36
N GLY A 96 -11.28 5.41 12.13
CA GLY A 96 -10.25 6.44 11.97
C GLY A 96 -8.83 5.91 12.20
N GLU A 97 -8.64 5.03 13.19
CA GLU A 97 -7.35 4.36 13.41
C GLU A 97 -6.96 3.50 12.20
N ALA A 98 -7.88 2.69 11.66
CA ALA A 98 -7.61 1.86 10.50
C ALA A 98 -7.35 2.67 9.21
N GLU A 99 -8.07 3.78 9.00
CA GLU A 99 -7.82 4.74 7.91
C GLU A 99 -6.42 5.37 8.03
N GLN A 100 -6.00 5.72 9.25
CA GLN A 100 -4.65 6.23 9.50
C GLN A 100 -3.59 5.17 9.20
N ARG A 101 -3.74 3.93 9.71
CA ARG A 101 -2.79 2.84 9.45
C ARG A 101 -2.68 2.49 7.97
N LEU A 102 -3.79 2.55 7.22
CA LEU A 102 -3.75 2.37 5.77
C LEU A 102 -2.98 3.50 5.08
N THR A 103 -3.10 4.74 5.57
CA THR A 103 -2.34 5.88 5.05
C THR A 103 -0.84 5.70 5.29
N GLU A 104 -0.44 5.29 6.49
CA GLU A 104 0.94 4.95 6.82
C GLU A 104 1.46 3.80 5.95
N LEU A 105 0.65 2.76 5.73
CA LEU A 105 1.00 1.62 4.89
C LEU A 105 1.20 2.01 3.41
N LYS A 106 0.38 2.92 2.87
CA LYS A 106 0.53 3.43 1.50
C LYS A 106 1.83 4.22 1.30
N ALA A 107 2.33 4.86 2.36
CA ALA A 107 3.58 5.61 2.37
C ALA A 107 4.81 4.75 2.71
N ALA A 108 4.63 3.46 3.01
CA ALA A 108 5.69 2.58 3.47
C ALA A 108 6.75 2.29 2.40
N THR A 109 8.01 2.18 2.83
CA THR A 109 9.08 1.63 2.00
C THR A 109 8.95 0.11 1.91
N VAL A 110 9.73 -0.53 1.03
CA VAL A 110 9.76 -2.01 0.93
C VAL A 110 10.11 -2.64 2.29
N GLU A 111 11.04 -2.03 3.01
CA GLU A 111 11.56 -2.54 4.28
C GLU A 111 10.53 -2.48 5.41
N SER A 112 9.74 -1.39 5.48
CA SER A 112 8.73 -1.21 6.53
C SER A 112 7.35 -1.76 6.19
N TRP A 113 7.13 -2.18 4.94
CA TRP A 113 5.80 -2.52 4.44
C TRP A 113 5.12 -3.65 5.22
N ASN A 114 5.83 -4.75 5.50
CA ASN A 114 5.25 -5.90 6.20
C ASN A 114 4.78 -5.53 7.62
N GLN A 115 5.61 -4.81 8.37
CA GLN A 115 5.27 -4.36 9.73
C GLN A 115 4.03 -3.46 9.73
N LEU A 116 3.98 -2.49 8.81
CA LEU A 116 2.83 -1.58 8.70
C LEU A 116 1.58 -2.31 8.20
N LYS A 117 1.74 -3.34 7.36
CA LYS A 117 0.64 -4.19 6.88
C LYS A 117 0.04 -4.97 8.03
N GLU A 118 0.85 -5.55 8.91
CA GLU A 118 0.37 -6.24 10.11
C GLU A 118 -0.35 -5.29 11.07
N SER A 119 0.21 -4.09 11.29
CA SER A 119 -0.44 -3.06 12.11
C SER A 119 -1.81 -2.66 11.54
N PHE A 120 -1.89 -2.40 10.23
CA PHE A 120 -3.17 -2.15 9.56
C PHE A 120 -4.14 -3.33 9.68
N SER A 121 -3.67 -4.55 9.45
CA SER A 121 -4.50 -5.75 9.53
C SER A 121 -5.09 -5.92 10.93
N SER A 122 -4.31 -5.65 11.98
CA SER A 122 -4.79 -5.70 13.37
C SER A 122 -5.89 -4.67 13.63
N SER A 123 -5.69 -3.40 13.24
CA SER A 123 -6.73 -2.36 13.40
C SER A 123 -7.99 -2.67 12.59
N LEU A 124 -7.85 -3.24 11.38
CA LEU A 124 -8.99 -3.66 10.56
C LEU A 124 -9.77 -4.81 11.21
N GLU A 125 -9.10 -5.82 11.76
CA GLU A 125 -9.78 -6.94 12.42
C GLU A 125 -10.48 -6.49 13.71
N LYS A 126 -9.86 -5.57 14.47
CA LYS A 126 -10.51 -4.93 15.63
C LYS A 126 -11.80 -4.22 15.22
N LEU A 127 -11.77 -3.43 14.15
CA LEU A 127 -12.94 -2.73 13.62
C LEU A 127 -14.06 -3.70 13.21
N LYS A 128 -13.73 -4.76 12.47
CA LYS A 128 -14.70 -5.79 12.06
C LYS A 128 -15.33 -6.49 13.26
N SER A 129 -14.52 -6.87 14.25
CA SER A 129 -15.01 -7.48 15.49
C SER A 129 -15.95 -6.53 16.26
N GLY A 130 -15.63 -5.24 16.27
CA GLY A 130 -16.51 -4.20 16.81
C GLY A 130 -17.86 -4.15 16.09
N ILE A 131 -17.86 -4.17 14.75
CA ILE A 131 -19.08 -4.20 13.92
C ILE A 131 -19.92 -5.44 14.21
N GLU A 132 -19.32 -6.61 14.31
CA GLU A 132 -20.05 -7.84 14.68
C GLU A 132 -20.64 -7.76 16.08
N SER A 133 -19.89 -7.22 17.04
CA SER A 133 -20.36 -7.01 18.41
C SER A 133 -21.53 -6.02 18.45
N PHE A 134 -21.47 -4.94 17.67
CA PHE A 134 -22.57 -3.99 17.54
C PHE A 134 -23.83 -4.67 17.01
N ARG A 135 -23.71 -5.46 15.92
CA ARG A 135 -24.85 -6.19 15.34
C ARG A 135 -25.54 -7.10 16.36
N LYS A 136 -24.77 -7.79 17.20
CA LYS A 136 -25.32 -8.63 18.28
C LYS A 136 -26.03 -7.83 19.38
N LYS A 137 -25.60 -6.60 19.63
CA LYS A 137 -26.17 -5.73 20.68
C LYS A 137 -27.38 -4.92 20.23
N ALA A 138 -27.47 -4.67 18.93
CA ALA A 138 -28.52 -3.91 18.27
C ALA A 138 -29.65 -4.79 17.71
N ALA A 139 -29.46 -6.11 17.68
CA ALA A 139 -30.51 -7.10 17.50
C ALA A 139 -31.40 -7.17 18.75
#